data_AF-A0A0F4LV86-F1
#
_entry.id   AF-A0A0F4LV86-F1
#
_cell.length_a   1.000
_cell.length_b   1.000
_cell.length_c   1.000
_cell.angle_alpha   90.00
_cell.angle_beta   90.00
_cell.angle_gamma   90.00
#
_symmetry.space_group_name_H-M   'P 1'
#
loop_
_entity.id
_entity.type
_entity.pdbx_description
1 polymer ?
#
loop_
_entity_poly.entity_id
_entity_poly.type
_entity_poly.pdbx_seq_one_letter_code
_entity_poly.pdbx_strand_id
1 'polypeptide(L)'
;MFLFTIKFICSCLIVVTAHEAVHFFVAKLFKLSPSFYITWFGTPIVEYKNNDNYFGIFMVSVSAPIGIFVITSFLPQSSQFDLIKLMGLLNIVNLLPITTDGEVAIYALVRIWKKIKK
;
A
#
# COMPACT_ATOMS: atom_id res chain seq x y z
N MET A 1 -5.97 -20.85 -20.80
CA MET A 1 -6.57 -20.60 -19.47
C MET A 1 -5.54 -20.74 -18.35
N PHE A 2 -4.87 -21.89 -18.21
CA PHE A 2 -3.88 -22.13 -17.14
C PHE A 2 -2.72 -21.09 -17.07
N LEU A 3 -2.08 -20.79 -18.21
CA LEU A 3 -1.00 -19.78 -18.26
C LEU A 3 -1.47 -18.37 -17.87
N PHE A 4 -2.71 -18.01 -18.23
CA PHE A 4 -3.29 -16.74 -17.85
C PHE A 4 -3.52 -16.66 -16.35
N THR A 5 -4.03 -17.73 -15.73
CA THR A 5 -4.20 -17.82 -14.28
C THR A 5 -2.87 -17.67 -13.53
N ILE A 6 -1.80 -18.36 -13.98
CA ILE A 6 -0.47 -18.21 -13.39
C ILE A 6 0.01 -16.77 -13.48
N LYS A 7 -0.08 -16.17 -14.68
CA LYS A 7 0.33 -14.78 -14.90
C LYS A 7 -0.43 -13.80 -14.01
N PHE A 8 -1.74 -14.03 -13.85
CA PHE A 8 -2.59 -13.23 -12.97
C PHE A 8 -2.14 -13.33 -11.51
N ILE A 9 -1.96 -14.56 -10.99
CA ILE A 9 -1.50 -14.79 -9.61
C ILE A 9 -0.13 -14.14 -9.37
N CYS A 10 0.83 -14.34 -10.29
CA CYS A 10 2.15 -13.71 -10.20
C CYS A 10 2.05 -12.18 -10.20
N SER A 11 1.19 -11.60 -11.05
CA SER A 11 0.99 -10.15 -11.10
C SER A 11 0.42 -9.61 -9.79
N CYS A 12 -0.57 -10.30 -9.20
CA CYS A 12 -1.10 -9.96 -7.88
C CYS A 12 0.00 -9.95 -6.83
N LEU A 13 0.78 -11.04 -6.75
CA LEU A 13 1.85 -11.17 -5.74
C LEU A 13 2.91 -10.09 -5.89
N ILE A 14 3.30 -9.74 -7.12
CA ILE A 14 4.26 -8.67 -7.39
C ILE A 14 3.72 -7.32 -6.88
N VAL A 15 2.48 -6.98 -7.25
CA VAL A 15 1.88 -5.69 -6.87
C VAL A 15 1.67 -5.59 -5.37
N VAL A 16 1.15 -6.64 -4.73
CA VAL A 16 0.94 -6.69 -3.27
C VAL A 16 2.28 -6.60 -2.52
N THR A 17 3.30 -7.34 -2.97
CA THR A 17 4.63 -7.28 -2.34
C THR A 17 5.25 -5.89 -2.50
N ALA A 18 5.12 -5.27 -3.67
CA ALA A 18 5.60 -3.92 -3.90
C ALA A 18 4.84 -2.91 -3.03
N HIS A 19 3.53 -3.06 -2.89
CA HIS A 19 2.68 -2.22 -2.03
C HIS A 19 3.15 -2.26 -0.57
N GLU A 20 3.28 -3.46 -0.01
CA GLU A 20 3.77 -3.65 1.35
C GLU A 20 5.22 -3.18 1.52
N ALA A 21 6.07 -3.33 0.50
CA ALA A 21 7.44 -2.82 0.54
C ALA A 21 7.47 -1.28 0.67
N VAL A 22 6.54 -0.57 0.01
CA VAL A 22 6.41 0.89 0.16
C VAL A 22 5.96 1.24 1.58
N HIS A 23 4.95 0.55 2.12
CA HIS A 23 4.53 0.72 3.52
C HIS A 23 5.69 0.55 4.50
N PHE A 24 6.47 -0.52 4.32
CA PHE A 24 7.65 -0.81 5.15
C PHE A 24 8.70 0.30 5.08
N PHE A 25 9.04 0.74 3.86
CA PHE A 25 10.05 1.76 3.65
C PHE A 25 9.64 3.09 4.28
N VAL A 26 8.41 3.54 4.03
CA VAL A 26 7.90 4.79 4.60
C VAL A 26 7.75 4.69 6.12
N ALA A 27 7.30 3.56 6.65
CA ALA A 27 7.23 3.34 8.09
C ALA A 27 8.61 3.42 8.76
N LYS A 28 9.66 2.92 8.10
CA LYS A 28 11.05 3.11 8.57
C LYS A 28 11.48 4.57 8.55
N LEU A 29 11.18 5.31 7.47
CA LEU A 29 11.49 6.75 7.40
C LEU A 29 10.87 7.55 8.55
N PHE A 30 9.64 7.19 8.95
CA PHE A 30 8.91 7.83 10.04
C PHE A 30 9.14 7.20 11.43
N LYS A 31 10.09 6.27 11.56
CA LYS A 31 10.47 5.61 12.82
C LYS A 31 9.28 4.92 13.52
N LEU A 32 8.39 4.30 12.75
CA LEU A 32 7.22 3.56 13.26
C LEU A 32 7.54 2.10 13.64
N SER A 33 8.82 1.69 13.57
CA SER A 33 9.30 0.33 13.89
C SER A 33 8.49 -0.78 13.21
N PRO A 34 8.44 -0.82 11.87
CA PRO A 34 7.64 -1.81 11.15
C PRO A 34 8.18 -3.24 11.32
N SER A 35 7.26 -4.19 11.46
CA SER A 35 7.50 -5.63 11.44
C SER A 35 6.83 -6.25 10.23
N PHE A 36 7.50 -7.24 9.63
CA PHE A 36 7.02 -7.96 8.46
C PHE A 36 6.63 -9.38 8.85
N TYR A 37 5.48 -9.83 8.37
CA TYR A 37 5.11 -11.24 8.43
C TYR A 37 4.31 -11.64 7.18
N ILE A 38 4.21 -12.95 6.96
CA ILE A 38 3.47 -13.52 5.84
C ILE A 38 2.25 -14.23 6.42
N THR A 39 1.06 -13.95 5.88
CA THR A 39 -0.17 -14.62 6.31
C THR A 39 -0.21 -16.08 5.86
N TRP A 40 -1.15 -16.84 6.40
CA TRP A 40 -1.39 -18.22 5.95
C TRP A 40 -1.73 -18.34 4.46
N PHE A 41 -2.26 -17.26 3.85
CA PHE A 41 -2.55 -17.18 2.42
C PHE A 41 -1.34 -16.73 1.57
N GLY A 42 -0.15 -16.60 2.17
CA GLY A 42 1.06 -16.22 1.47
C GLY A 42 1.13 -14.73 1.11
N THR A 43 0.25 -13.89 1.68
CA THR A 43 0.31 -12.44 1.45
C THR A 43 1.27 -11.79 2.44
N PRO A 44 2.21 -10.96 1.98
CA PRO A 44 3.01 -10.14 2.88
C PRO A 44 2.12 -9.12 3.59
N ILE A 45 2.43 -8.82 4.85
CA ILE A 45 1.80 -7.74 5.62
C ILE A 45 2.88 -7.00 6.42
N VAL A 46 2.78 -5.67 6.43
CA VAL A 46 3.54 -4.79 7.29
C VAL A 46 2.67 -4.30 8.43
N GLU A 47 3.10 -4.59 9.66
CA GLU A 47 2.52 -4.02 10.87
C GLU A 47 3.46 -3.00 11.49
N TYR A 48 2.89 -1.96 12.09
CA TYR A 48 3.63 -0.98 12.87
C TYR A 48 2.79 -0.51 14.05
N LYS A 49 3.46 -0.15 15.15
CA LYS A 49 2.77 0.31 16.36
C LYS A 49 2.38 1.78 16.20
N ASN A 50 1.18 2.13 16.64
CA ASN A 50 0.80 3.52 16.80
C ASN A 50 1.62 4.15 17.94
N ASN A 51 2.52 5.07 17.59
CA ASN A 51 3.36 5.84 18.52
C ASN A 51 2.95 7.33 18.57
N ASP A 52 1.70 7.65 18.21
CA ASP A 52 1.14 9.00 18.11
C ASP A 52 1.82 9.92 17.07
N ASN A 53 2.73 9.40 16.24
CA ASN A 53 3.21 10.09 15.04
C ASN A 53 2.17 9.98 13.91
N TYR A 54 1.03 10.66 14.09
CA TYR A 54 -0.10 10.59 13.15
C TYR A 54 0.26 11.08 11.74
N PHE A 55 1.20 12.02 11.60
CA PHE A 55 1.69 12.43 10.28
C PHE A 55 2.43 11.28 9.59
N GLY A 56 3.30 10.57 10.31
CA GLY A 56 3.97 9.38 9.77
C GLY A 56 2.97 8.28 9.40
N ILE A 57 1.97 8.02 10.25
CA ILE A 57 0.91 7.03 9.98
C ILE A 57 0.12 7.40 8.72
N PHE A 58 -0.25 8.68 8.57
CA PHE A 58 -0.90 9.18 7.37
C PHE A 58 -0.02 8.96 6.13
N MET A 59 1.25 9.36 6.19
CA MET A 59 2.18 9.21 5.08
C MET A 59 2.36 7.75 4.67
N VAL A 60 2.46 6.81 5.62
CA VAL A 60 2.49 5.38 5.32
C VAL A 60 1.23 4.96 4.57
N SER A 61 0.06 5.21 5.14
CA SER A 61 -1.23 4.77 4.58
C SER A 61 -1.51 5.26 3.15
N VAL A 62 -1.04 6.46 2.78
CA VAL A 62 -1.25 7.01 1.43
C VAL A 62 -0.11 6.69 0.47
N SER A 63 1.10 6.44 0.99
CA SER A 63 2.29 6.26 0.16
C SER A 63 2.27 5.01 -0.69
N ALA A 64 1.78 3.87 -0.18
CA ALA A 64 1.73 2.65 -0.97
C ALA A 64 0.67 2.72 -2.09
N PRO A 65 -0.59 3.13 -1.83
CA PRO A 65 -1.58 3.36 -2.89
C PRO A 65 -1.09 4.31 -3.99
N ILE A 66 -0.56 5.48 -3.60
CA ILE A 66 -0.11 6.51 -4.55
C ILE A 66 1.18 6.08 -5.25
N GLY A 67 2.15 5.56 -4.49
CA GLY A 67 3.45 5.15 -5.02
C GLY A 67 3.31 4.06 -6.07
N ILE A 68 2.51 3.03 -5.80
CA ILE A 68 2.25 1.95 -6.75
C ILE A 68 1.49 2.45 -7.98
N PHE A 69 0.48 3.31 -7.79
CA PHE A 69 -0.22 3.96 -8.90
C PHE A 69 0.76 4.71 -9.83
N VAL A 70 1.64 5.53 -9.25
CA VAL A 70 2.62 6.32 -10.01
C VAL A 70 3.65 5.42 -10.69
N ILE A 71 4.28 4.49 -9.97
CA ILE A 71 5.32 3.60 -10.50
C ILE A 71 4.79 2.79 -11.69
N THR A 72 3.59 2.21 -11.55
CA THR A 72 3.01 1.37 -12.60
C THR A 72 2.49 2.17 -13.80
N SER A 73 2.16 3.45 -13.62
CA SER A 73 1.80 4.34 -14.73
C SER A 73 2.94 4.52 -15.74
N PHE A 74 4.19 4.49 -15.27
CA PHE A 74 5.39 4.58 -16.11
C PHE A 74 5.77 3.26 -16.82
N LEU A 75 5.10 2.14 -16.51
CA LEU A 75 5.38 0.89 -17.21
C LEU A 75 4.99 1.00 -18.70
N PRO A 76 5.81 0.45 -19.61
CA PRO A 76 5.56 0.50 -21.04
C PRO A 76 4.28 -0.27 -21.38
N GLN A 77 3.59 0.18 -22.43
CA GLN A 77 2.39 -0.48 -22.90
C GLN A 77 2.80 -1.74 -23.66
N SER A 78 2.82 -2.87 -22.95
CA SER A 78 3.16 -4.17 -23.50
C SER A 78 2.32 -5.25 -22.84
N SER A 79 2.02 -6.29 -23.62
CA SER A 79 1.25 -7.44 -23.15
C SER A 79 1.85 -8.10 -21.91
N GLN A 80 3.14 -7.92 -21.63
CA GLN A 80 3.81 -8.46 -20.45
C GLN A 80 3.39 -7.72 -19.16
N PHE A 81 3.22 -6.39 -19.21
CA PHE A 81 2.95 -5.55 -18.04
C PHE A 81 1.48 -5.17 -17.85
N ASP A 82 0.60 -5.42 -18.82
CA ASP A 82 -0.79 -4.98 -18.77
C ASP A 82 -1.53 -5.32 -17.45
N LEU A 83 -1.34 -6.53 -16.91
CA LEU A 83 -1.98 -6.95 -15.66
C LEU A 83 -1.39 -6.20 -14.45
N ILE A 84 -0.07 -6.06 -14.38
CA ILE A 84 0.62 -5.32 -13.32
C ILE A 84 0.22 -3.84 -13.37
N LYS A 85 0.16 -3.27 -14.58
CA LYS A 85 -0.27 -1.89 -14.81
C LYS A 85 -1.71 -1.67 -14.40
N LEU A 86 -2.63 -2.55 -14.80
CA LEU A 86 -4.03 -2.49 -14.39
C LEU A 86 -4.17 -2.57 -12.86
N MET A 87 -3.55 -3.57 -12.22
CA MET A 87 -3.60 -3.74 -10.77
C MET A 87 -2.96 -2.56 -10.02
N GLY A 88 -1.85 -2.04 -10.52
CA GLY A 88 -1.17 -0.90 -9.94
C GLY A 88 -1.97 0.39 -10.07
N LEU A 89 -2.65 0.62 -11.19
CA LEU A 89 -3.58 1.74 -11.35
C LEU A 89 -4.78 1.61 -10.40
N LEU A 90 -5.27 0.39 -10.17
CA LEU A 90 -6.35 0.13 -9.22
C LEU A 90 -5.94 0.31 -7.75
N ASN A 91 -4.65 0.42 -7.42
CA ASN A 91 -4.23 0.69 -6.04
C ASN A 91 -4.76 2.02 -5.50
N ILE A 92 -5.15 2.97 -6.37
CA ILE A 92 -5.77 4.23 -5.92
C ILE A 92 -7.08 3.97 -5.15
N VAL A 93 -7.76 2.84 -5.41
CA VAL A 93 -8.96 2.42 -4.69
C VAL A 93 -8.69 2.14 -3.21
N ASN A 94 -7.45 1.79 -2.85
CA ASN A 94 -7.03 1.63 -1.45
C ASN A 94 -6.98 2.96 -0.67
N LEU A 95 -7.26 4.10 -1.30
CA LEU A 95 -7.47 5.36 -0.58
C LEU A 95 -8.92 5.54 -0.13
N LEU A 96 -9.84 4.68 -0.57
CA LEU A 96 -11.25 4.78 -0.18
C LEU A 96 -11.44 4.40 1.30
N PRO A 97 -12.41 5.04 2.00
CA PRO A 97 -12.70 4.83 3.43
C PRO A 97 -13.25 3.44 3.79
N ILE A 98 -13.30 2.52 2.82
CA ILE A 98 -13.76 1.13 2.98
C ILE A 98 -12.59 0.14 2.98
N THR A 99 -11.37 0.64 2.79
CA THR A 99 -10.14 -0.14 2.76
C THR A 99 -9.28 0.20 3.96
N THR A 100 -8.46 -0.74 4.45
CA THR A 100 -7.61 -0.54 5.63
C THR A 100 -6.73 0.70 5.51
N ASP A 101 -6.08 0.89 4.36
CA ASP A 101 -5.24 2.06 4.08
C ASP A 101 -6.05 3.37 4.18
N GLY A 102 -7.21 3.43 3.53
CA GLY A 102 -8.09 4.60 3.59
C GLY A 102 -8.65 4.88 4.99
N GLU A 103 -9.02 3.85 5.74
CA GLU A 103 -9.46 3.97 7.14
C GLU A 103 -8.34 4.54 8.03
N VAL A 104 -7.12 4.02 7.90
CA VAL A 104 -5.95 4.50 8.64
C VAL A 104 -5.58 5.93 8.24
N ALA A 105 -5.66 6.27 6.95
CA ALA A 105 -5.42 7.62 6.47
C ALA A 105 -6.40 8.62 7.09
N ILE A 106 -7.70 8.30 7.10
CA ILE A 106 -8.74 9.14 7.71
C ILE A 106 -8.54 9.24 9.22
N TYR A 107 -8.28 8.12 9.89
CA TYR A 107 -7.98 8.10 11.32
C TYR A 107 -6.83 9.06 11.66
N ALA A 108 -5.74 8.98 10.91
CA ALA A 108 -4.57 9.84 11.11
C ALA A 108 -4.92 11.32 10.86
N LEU A 109 -5.64 11.64 9.79
CA LEU A 109 -6.09 13.01 9.50
C LEU A 109 -6.94 13.60 10.63
N VAL A 110 -7.92 12.83 11.14
CA VAL A 110 -8.78 13.26 12.25
C VAL A 110 -7.94 13.53 13.51
N ARG A 111 -6.95 12.70 13.80
CA ARG A 111 -6.04 12.89 14.96
C ARG A 111 -5.14 14.11 14.81
N ILE A 112 -4.58 14.33 13.62
CA ILE A 112 -3.79 15.53 13.30
C ILE A 112 -4.66 16.78 13.51
N TRP A 113 -5.87 16.79 12.96
CA TRP A 113 -6.78 17.94 13.09
C TRP A 113 -7.17 18.22 14.53
N LYS A 114 -7.46 17.17 15.33
CA LYS A 114 -7.75 17.32 16.77
C LYS A 114 -6.56 17.86 17.56
N LYS A 115 -5.33 17.49 17.18
CA LYS A 115 -4.11 18.00 17.83
C LYS A 115 -3.85 19.48 17.53
N ILE A 116 -4.21 19.96 16.33
CA ILE A 116 -4.07 21.37 15.95
C ILE A 116 -5.06 22.27 16.69
N LYS A 117 -6.24 21.75 17.06
CA LYS A 117 -7.30 22.51 17.75
C LYS A 117 -7.15 22.59 19.27
N LYS A 118 -6.24 21.81 19.87
CA LYS A 118 -5.91 21.90 21.30
C LYS A 118 -4.75 22.86 21.50
#